data_AF-A0A820P1G8-F1
#
_entry.id   AF-A0A820P1G8-F1
#
_cell.length_a   1.000
_cell.length_b   1.000
_cell.length_c   1.000
_cell.angle_alpha   90.00
_cell.angle_beta   90.00
_cell.angle_gamma   90.00
#
_symmetry.space_group_name_H-M   'P 1'
#
loop_
_entity.id
_entity.type
_entity.pdbx_description
1 polymer ?
#
loop_
_entity_poly.entity_id
_entity_poly.type
_entity_poly.pdbx_seq_one_letter_code
_entity_poly.pdbx_strand_id
1 'polypeptide(L)'
;PVQNYLHNLIEIVEYLAVWLELEISSYSDRHDCSAVIQNEINDEITSIKLNCVAYIDQIVDYREQRALASKELFKRPHVDDNYHLIANLDYQLRRNFKVMLI
;
A
#
# COMPACT_ATOMS: atom_id res chain seq x y z
N PRO A 1 -7.94 11.01 0.60
CA PRO A 1 -8.97 9.97 0.82
C PRO A 1 -8.40 8.54 0.81
N VAL A 2 -7.84 8.07 -0.32
CA VAL A 2 -7.26 6.70 -0.43
C VAL A 2 -6.11 6.46 0.55
N GLN A 3 -5.18 7.42 0.69
CA GLN A 3 -4.11 7.37 1.69
C GLN A 3 -4.64 7.18 3.12
N ASN A 4 -5.73 7.86 3.49
CA ASN A 4 -6.30 7.69 4.83
C ASN A 4 -6.88 6.29 5.03
N TYR A 5 -7.50 5.70 4.00
CA TYR A 5 -7.98 4.31 4.09
C TYR A 5 -6.80 3.33 4.25
N LEU A 6 -5.69 3.55 3.55
CA LEU A 6 -4.46 2.75 3.71
C LEU A 6 -3.87 2.86 5.11
N HIS A 7 -3.74 4.09 5.64
CA HIS A 7 -3.25 4.30 7.01
C HIS A 7 -4.15 3.65 8.06
N ASN A 8 -5.47 3.85 7.94
CA ASN A 8 -6.43 3.20 8.84
C ASN A 8 -6.35 1.67 8.76
N LEU A 9 -6.18 1.11 7.57
CA LEU A 9 -6.02 -0.34 7.41
C LEU A 9 -4.74 -0.83 8.07
N ILE A 10 -3.62 -0.12 7.90
CA ILE A 10 -2.34 -0.40 8.58
C ILE A 10 -2.54 -0.41 10.10
N GLU A 11 -3.18 0.61 10.66
CA GLU A 11 -3.44 0.69 12.12
C GLU A 11 -4.31 -0.49 12.61
N ILE A 12 -5.34 -0.85 11.86
CA ILE A 12 -6.22 -1.98 12.21
C ILE A 12 -5.46 -3.30 12.20
N VAL A 13 -4.65 -3.56 11.16
CA VAL A 13 -3.90 -4.81 11.06
C VAL A 13 -2.76 -4.88 12.08
N GLU A 14 -2.13 -3.76 12.44
CA GLU A 14 -1.17 -3.69 13.54
C GLU A 14 -1.82 -4.01 14.89
N TYR A 15 -3.02 -3.49 15.13
CA TYR A 15 -3.78 -3.82 16.34
C TYR A 15 -4.12 -5.32 16.40
N LEU A 16 -4.52 -5.92 15.27
CA LEU A 16 -4.79 -7.35 15.18
C LEU A 16 -3.54 -8.20 15.42
N ALA A 17 -2.37 -7.80 14.89
CA ALA A 17 -1.10 -8.48 15.13
C ALA A 17 -0.78 -8.54 16.62
N VAL A 18 -0.85 -7.38 17.31
CA VAL A 18 -0.58 -7.28 18.75
C VAL A 18 -1.57 -8.12 19.55
N TRP A 19 -2.86 -8.09 19.20
CA TRP A 19 -3.86 -8.91 19.87
C TRP A 19 -3.55 -10.41 19.70
N LEU A 20 -3.18 -10.85 18.50
CA LEU A 20 -2.85 -12.24 18.22
C LEU A 20 -1.60 -12.70 19.00
N GLU A 21 -0.57 -11.86 19.07
CA GLU A 21 0.66 -12.13 19.84
C GLU A 21 0.39 -12.31 21.34
N LEU A 22 -0.52 -11.51 21.91
CA LEU A 22 -0.92 -11.63 23.31
C LEU A 22 -1.62 -12.97 23.60
N GLU A 23 -2.46 -13.44 22.67
CA GLU A 23 -3.15 -14.73 22.79
C GLU A 23 -2.16 -15.92 22.73
N ILE A 24 -1.08 -15.85 21.93
CA ILE A 24 -0.04 -16.90 21.82
C ILE A 24 0.59 -17.23 23.18
N SER A 25 0.85 -16.21 24.00
CA SER A 25 1.51 -16.36 25.31
C SER A 25 0.70 -17.17 26.34
N SER A 26 -0.60 -17.41 26.08
CA SER A 26 -1.50 -18.08 27.03
C SER A 26 -1.59 -19.61 26.87
N TYR A 27 -1.12 -20.18 25.74
CA TYR A 27 -1.24 -21.60 25.41
C TYR A 27 0.10 -22.35 25.49
N SER A 28 0.75 -22.31 26.64
CA SER A 28 2.15 -22.71 26.76
C SER A 28 2.47 -24.22 26.80
N ASP A 29 1.56 -25.16 26.50
CA ASP A 29 1.95 -26.57 26.73
C ASP A 29 1.46 -27.71 25.82
N ARG A 30 0.40 -27.67 24.98
CA ARG A 30 -0.04 -28.94 24.32
C ARG A 30 -0.63 -28.93 22.91
N HIS A 31 -0.65 -27.85 22.13
CA HIS A 31 -1.25 -27.88 20.79
C HIS A 31 -0.44 -27.10 19.74
N ASP A 32 0.44 -27.78 19.01
CA ASP A 32 1.27 -27.20 17.95
C ASP A 32 0.44 -26.66 16.76
N CYS A 33 -0.73 -27.25 16.46
CA CYS A 33 -1.55 -26.81 15.34
C CYS A 33 -2.12 -25.40 15.49
N SER A 34 -2.46 -24.95 16.71
CA SER A 34 -2.99 -23.60 16.92
C SER A 34 -1.92 -22.53 16.76
N ALA A 35 -0.69 -22.81 17.20
CA ALA A 35 0.45 -21.92 17.00
C ALA A 35 0.81 -21.78 15.51
N VAL A 36 0.73 -22.88 14.75
CA VAL A 36 0.95 -22.86 13.28
C VAL A 36 -0.09 -21.98 12.59
N ILE A 37 -1.38 -22.17 12.88
CA ILE A 37 -2.46 -21.36 12.28
C ILE A 37 -2.29 -19.88 12.66
N GLN A 38 -1.91 -19.58 13.90
CA GLN A 38 -1.65 -18.21 14.34
C GLN A 38 -0.47 -17.57 13.58
N ASN A 39 0.61 -18.32 13.34
CA ASN A 39 1.74 -17.83 12.54
C ASN A 39 1.32 -17.55 11.08
N GLU A 40 0.53 -18.44 10.46
CA GLU A 40 0.00 -18.22 9.11
C GLU A 40 -0.87 -16.94 9.03
N ILE A 41 -1.68 -16.69 10.07
CA ILE A 41 -2.47 -15.45 10.17
C ILE A 41 -1.56 -14.22 10.31
N ASN A 42 -0.50 -14.29 11.11
CA ASN A 42 0.47 -13.20 11.26
C ASN A 42 1.23 -12.90 9.96
N ASP A 43 1.56 -13.93 9.18
CA ASP A 43 2.18 -13.78 7.87
C ASP A 43 1.24 -13.04 6.91
N GLU A 44 -0.04 -13.38 6.91
CA GLU A 44 -1.06 -12.71 6.09
C GLU A 44 -1.29 -11.26 6.52
N ILE A 45 -1.35 -10.99 7.83
CA ILE A 45 -1.42 -9.64 8.39
C ILE A 45 -0.22 -8.80 7.93
N THR A 46 0.98 -9.39 7.97
CA THR A 46 2.22 -8.74 7.51
C THR A 46 2.18 -8.47 6.01
N SER A 47 1.71 -9.42 5.20
CA SER A 47 1.50 -9.27 3.76
C SER A 47 0.58 -8.10 3.44
N ILE A 48 -0.58 -8.00 4.11
CA ILE A 48 -1.54 -6.91 3.93
C ILE A 48 -0.90 -5.56 4.27
N LYS A 49 -0.16 -5.48 5.38
CA LYS A 49 0.56 -4.27 5.80
C LYS A 49 1.58 -3.82 4.74
N LEU A 50 2.40 -4.74 4.25
CA LEU A 50 3.42 -4.45 3.22
C LEU A 50 2.78 -3.97 1.92
N ASN A 51 1.66 -4.58 1.50
CA ASN A 51 0.90 -4.13 0.34
C ASN A 51 0.37 -2.70 0.53
N CYS A 52 -0.14 -2.37 1.72
CA CYS A 52 -0.60 -1.02 2.02
C CYS A 52 0.52 0.02 1.93
N VAL A 53 1.70 -0.30 2.48
CA VAL A 53 2.89 0.57 2.39
C VAL A 53 3.30 0.76 0.93
N ALA A 54 3.36 -0.32 0.15
CA ALA A 54 3.69 -0.25 -1.27
C ALA A 54 2.71 0.64 -2.06
N TYR A 55 1.41 0.59 -1.75
CA TYR A 55 0.44 1.49 -2.37
C TYR A 55 0.64 2.96 -1.96
N ILE A 56 1.06 3.23 -0.72
CA ILE A 56 1.39 4.59 -0.29
C ILE A 56 2.60 5.11 -1.08
N ASP A 57 3.66 4.30 -1.22
CA ASP A 57 4.86 4.66 -1.98
C ASP A 57 4.54 4.93 -3.45
N GLN A 58 3.71 4.10 -4.09
CA GLN A 58 3.25 4.34 -5.47
C GLN A 58 2.54 5.69 -5.65
N ILE A 59 1.79 6.15 -4.64
CA ILE A 59 1.13 7.46 -4.68
C ILE A 59 2.17 8.59 -4.61
N VAL A 60 3.20 8.43 -3.78
CA VAL A 60 4.30 9.40 -3.65
C VAL A 60 5.08 9.47 -4.96
N ASP A 61 5.49 8.32 -5.50
CA ASP A 61 6.24 8.22 -6.76
C ASP A 61 5.48 8.88 -7.92
N TYR A 62 4.17 8.63 -8.02
CA TYR A 62 3.33 9.30 -9.01
C TYR A 62 3.39 10.84 -8.87
N ARG A 63 3.31 11.36 -7.64
CA ARG A 63 3.34 12.82 -7.41
C ARG A 63 4.68 13.41 -7.86
N GLU A 64 5.78 12.73 -7.54
CA GLU A 64 7.12 13.15 -7.95
C GLU A 64 7.29 13.12 -9.47
N GLN A 65 6.95 12.00 -10.11
CA GLN A 65 7.05 11.84 -11.57
C GLN A 65 6.18 12.86 -12.31
N ARG A 66 4.95 13.08 -11.83
CA ARG A 66 4.05 14.06 -12.42
C ARG A 66 4.55 15.48 -12.24
N ALA A 67 5.14 15.81 -11.08
CA ALA A 67 5.74 17.12 -10.84
C ALA A 67 6.94 17.37 -11.76
N LEU A 68 7.79 16.37 -11.97
CA LEU A 68 8.90 16.43 -12.92
C LEU A 68 8.41 16.62 -14.36
N ALA A 69 7.42 15.84 -14.81
CA ALA A 69 6.81 15.99 -16.13
C ALA A 69 6.19 17.38 -16.32
N SER A 70 5.50 17.89 -15.29
CA SER A 70 4.93 19.24 -15.28
C SER A 70 6.01 20.31 -15.39
N LYS A 71 7.13 20.17 -14.66
CA LYS A 71 8.27 21.08 -14.72
C LYS A 71 8.88 21.13 -16.12
N GLU A 72 9.06 19.98 -16.77
CA GLU A 72 9.58 19.93 -18.14
C GLU A 72 8.58 20.52 -19.15
N LEU A 73 7.28 20.31 -18.94
CA LEU A 73 6.25 20.96 -19.74
C LEU A 73 6.31 22.48 -19.65
N PHE A 74 6.45 23.04 -18.43
CA PHE A 74 6.60 24.49 -18.24
C PHE A 74 7.84 25.05 -18.93
N LYS A 75 8.96 24.32 -18.93
CA LYS A 75 10.18 24.73 -19.62
C LYS A 75 10.06 24.63 -21.14
N ARG A 76 9.34 23.64 -21.64
CA ARG A 76 9.25 23.28 -23.07
C ARG A 76 7.79 23.00 -23.45
N PRO A 77 6.94 24.03 -23.53
CA PRO A 77 5.50 23.87 -23.75
C PRO A 77 5.14 23.41 -25.16
N HIS A 78 6.07 23.52 -26.11
CA HIS A 78 5.89 23.05 -27.50
C HIS A 78 6.18 21.56 -27.67
N VAL A 79 6.63 20.86 -26.63
CA VAL A 79 6.91 19.42 -26.67
C VAL A 79 5.67 18.66 -26.21
N ASP A 80 4.92 18.15 -27.19
CA ASP A 80 3.65 17.43 -26.96
C ASP A 80 3.81 16.16 -26.09
N ASP A 81 4.98 15.51 -26.16
CA ASP A 81 5.28 14.30 -25.39
C ASP A 81 5.12 14.51 -23.87
N ASN A 82 5.38 15.72 -23.36
CA ASN A 82 5.21 16.01 -21.94
C ASN A 82 3.73 16.03 -21.52
N TYR A 83 2.82 16.47 -22.41
CA TYR A 83 1.37 16.39 -22.16
C TYR A 83 0.91 14.94 -22.15
N HIS A 84 1.38 14.12 -23.10
CA HIS A 84 1.07 12.70 -23.17
C HIS A 84 1.60 11.92 -21.97
N LEU A 85 2.81 12.25 -21.50
CA LEU A 85 3.41 11.66 -20.30
C LEU A 85 2.54 11.91 -19.06
N ILE A 86 2.13 13.16 -18.83
CA ILE A 86 1.25 13.50 -17.70
C ILE A 86 -0.08 12.74 -17.80
N ALA A 87 -0.71 12.71 -18.98
CA ALA A 87 -1.96 11.98 -19.19
C ALA A 87 -1.81 10.48 -18.92
N ASN A 88 -0.68 9.89 -19.33
CA ASN A 88 -0.40 8.48 -19.08
C ASN A 88 -0.18 8.18 -17.59
N LEU A 89 0.57 9.04 -16.88
CA LEU A 89 0.75 8.93 -15.42
C LEU A 89 -0.59 8.99 -14.69
N ASP A 90 -1.46 9.95 -15.06
CA ASP A 90 -2.80 10.11 -14.49
C ASP A 90 -3.68 8.87 -14.76
N TYR A 91 -3.57 8.27 -15.95
CA TYR A 91 -4.27 7.03 -16.30
C TYR A 91 -3.76 5.83 -15.51
N GLN A 92 -2.45 5.67 -15.40
CA GLN A 92 -1.82 4.58 -14.65
C GLN A 92 -2.21 4.61 -13.18
N LEU A 93 -2.13 5.78 -12.53
CA LEU A 93 -2.56 5.91 -11.13
C LEU A 93 -4.04 5.53 -10.96
N ARG A 94 -4.91 6.01 -11.86
CA ARG A 94 -6.35 5.66 -11.81
C ARG A 94 -6.57 4.16 -11.96
N ARG A 95 -5.82 3.49 -12.83
CA ARG A 95 -5.88 2.03 -12.99
C ARG A 95 -5.41 1.31 -11.72
N ASN A 96 -4.29 1.73 -11.15
CA ASN A 96 -3.74 1.13 -9.92
C ASN A 96 -4.70 1.29 -8.74
N PHE A 97 -5.35 2.45 -8.59
CA PHE A 97 -6.40 2.62 -7.57
C PHE A 97 -7.60 1.72 -7.75
N LYS A 98 -8.00 1.41 -9.00
CA LYS A 98 -9.08 0.44 -9.22
C LYS A 98 -8.67 -0.96 -8.80
N VAL A 99 -7.43 -1.36 -9.10
CA VAL A 99 -6.90 -2.67 -8.69
C VAL A 99 -6.77 -2.76 -7.17
N MET A 100 -6.33 -1.70 -6.51
CA MET A 100 -6.20 -1.65 -5.05
C MET A 100 -7.54 -1.81 -4.31
N LEU A 101 -8.64 -1.36 -4.91
CA LEU A 101 -9.99 -1.41 -4.31
C LEU A 101 -10.75 -2.72 -4.57
N ILE A 102 -10.19 -3.62 -5.39
CA ILE A 102 -10.75 -4.95 -5.71
C ILE A 102 -10.03 -5.99 -4.86
#